data_AF-A0A1I0GG34-F1
#
_entry.id   AF-A0A1I0GG34-F1
#
_cell.length_a   1.000
_cell.length_b   1.000
_cell.length_c   1.000
_cell.angle_alpha   90.00
_cell.angle_beta   90.00
_cell.angle_gamma   90.00
#
_symmetry.space_group_name_H-M   'P 1'
#
loop_
_entity.id
_entity.type
_entity.pdbx_description
1 polymer ?
#
loop_
_entity_poly.entity_id
_entity_poly.type
_entity_poly.pdbx_seq_one_letter_code
_entity_poly.pdbx_strand_id
1 'polypeptide(L)'
;MEDGAFRISLSRAGKKTPMAYVKLSSRYLCSTTPRNAEIHLRKLLDTLGTITDVAHVSRIDLCADFVSCENMESWNRHAWVTRGKKKDAHAVSEEFSGWSIGLGGRISCRLYDKLLEIQASGRTDLLPLWKAGGRQENEPVWRIEFQFMREVLVQYGLIGLDSVLSNLNGLWSYAVTEWLRLTIPNPDDKTRSRWPIHPLWGYISSIDWGGDGGPLSRSFKATRVPDDSRIFSLGASSIASYMAKYGITDYDEGIDRYVMDIFKYFHERGFYMGLSAEAYILEKVRLRAKEFNTLLNQSQEERQHLETQQAANAYRKAKGN
;
A
#
# COMPACT_ATOMS: atom_id res chain seq x y z
N MET A 1 -2.96 13.81 -5.70
CA MET A 1 -2.54 13.99 -4.30
C MET A 1 -2.63 12.64 -3.60
N GLU A 2 -1.70 12.28 -2.71
CA GLU A 2 -1.74 11.03 -1.95
C GLU A 2 -1.23 11.25 -0.53
N ASP A 3 -2.01 10.86 0.48
CA ASP A 3 -1.72 11.09 1.90
C ASP A 3 -1.57 9.78 2.71
N GLY A 4 -1.53 8.64 2.04
CA GLY A 4 -1.46 7.32 2.69
C GLY A 4 -2.83 6.74 3.09
N ALA A 5 -3.89 7.55 3.17
CA ALA A 5 -5.27 7.07 3.25
C ALA A 5 -5.94 7.05 1.88
N PHE A 6 -5.85 8.19 1.17
CA PHE A 6 -6.45 8.42 -0.12
C PHE A 6 -5.39 8.81 -1.15
N ARG A 7 -5.58 8.34 -2.38
CA ARG A 7 -4.96 8.91 -3.56
C ARG A 7 -6.06 9.52 -4.42
N ILE A 8 -6.09 10.85 -4.49
CA ILE A 8 -7.12 11.65 -5.16
C ILE A 8 -6.54 12.29 -6.42
N SER A 9 -7.22 12.08 -7.54
CA SER A 9 -6.98 12.77 -8.81
C SER A 9 -8.23 13.56 -9.17
N LEU A 10 -8.15 14.89 -9.18
CA LEU A 10 -9.26 15.76 -9.56
C LEU A 10 -9.38 15.88 -11.09
N SER A 11 -10.60 15.84 -11.60
CA SER A 11 -10.88 16.09 -13.01
C SER A 11 -10.94 17.58 -13.29
N ARG A 12 -10.55 17.99 -14.51
CA ARG A 12 -10.74 19.39 -14.96
C ARG A 12 -12.22 19.64 -15.27
N ALA A 13 -12.73 20.83 -14.95
CA ALA A 13 -14.09 21.24 -15.26
C ALA A 13 -14.36 21.15 -16.79
N GLY A 14 -15.53 20.60 -17.18
CA GLY A 14 -16.01 20.63 -18.57
C GLY A 14 -16.11 19.29 -19.31
N LYS A 15 -15.78 18.14 -18.69
CA LYS A 15 -16.06 16.81 -19.26
C LYS A 15 -17.13 16.08 -18.43
N LYS A 16 -17.84 15.10 -19.05
CA LYS A 16 -18.73 14.12 -18.38
C LYS A 16 -17.95 13.15 -17.47
N THR A 17 -16.96 13.65 -16.75
CA THR A 17 -16.05 12.90 -15.88
C THR A 17 -16.41 13.20 -14.43
N PRO A 18 -16.31 12.21 -13.52
CA PRO A 18 -16.55 12.45 -12.11
C PRO A 18 -15.58 13.51 -11.57
N MET A 19 -16.01 14.27 -10.56
CA MET A 19 -15.21 15.32 -9.92
C MET A 19 -13.82 14.82 -9.51
N ALA A 20 -13.76 13.62 -8.93
CA ALA A 20 -12.53 13.01 -8.47
C ALA A 20 -12.50 11.52 -8.81
N TYR A 21 -11.30 11.04 -9.15
CA TYR A 21 -10.96 9.62 -9.10
C TYR A 21 -10.18 9.36 -7.83
N VAL A 22 -10.64 8.43 -7.00
CA VAL A 22 -10.07 8.17 -5.67
C VAL A 22 -9.72 6.71 -5.51
N LYS A 23 -8.53 6.44 -4.99
CA LYS A 23 -8.13 5.12 -4.49
C LYS A 23 -7.98 5.19 -2.98
N LEU A 24 -8.68 4.32 -2.27
CA LEU A 24 -8.48 4.09 -0.83
C LEU A 24 -7.31 3.13 -0.64
N SER A 25 -6.45 3.41 0.34
CA SER A 25 -5.34 2.51 0.65
C SER A 25 -5.82 1.31 1.46
N SER A 26 -5.24 0.13 1.23
CA SER A 26 -5.51 -1.06 2.03
C SER A 26 -5.21 -0.82 3.51
N ARG A 27 -4.13 -0.07 3.81
CA ARG A 27 -3.75 0.31 5.17
C ARG A 27 -4.87 1.04 5.90
N TYR A 28 -5.52 1.96 5.20
CA TYR A 28 -6.61 2.73 5.78
C TYR A 28 -7.86 1.87 5.99
N LEU A 29 -8.18 1.01 5.03
CA LEU A 29 -9.27 0.05 5.16
C LEU A 29 -9.04 -1.01 6.26
N CYS A 30 -7.79 -1.23 6.69
CA CYS A 30 -7.49 -2.03 7.88
C CYS A 30 -7.80 -1.30 9.20
N SER A 31 -8.13 -0.01 9.18
CA SER A 31 -8.44 0.80 10.36
C SER A 31 -9.87 1.34 10.39
N THR A 32 -10.59 1.25 9.28
CA THR A 32 -11.94 1.78 9.15
C THR A 32 -12.72 1.04 8.08
N THR A 33 -14.04 1.04 8.17
CA THR A 33 -14.89 0.39 7.17
C THR A 33 -14.91 1.20 5.86
N PRO A 34 -15.17 0.56 4.69
CA PRO A 34 -15.28 1.29 3.42
C PRO A 34 -16.31 2.43 3.45
N ARG A 35 -17.43 2.25 4.17
CA ARG A 35 -18.46 3.27 4.34
C ARG A 35 -17.95 4.47 5.15
N ASN A 36 -17.26 4.24 6.26
CA ASN A 36 -16.67 5.32 7.06
C ASN A 36 -15.56 6.04 6.29
N ALA A 37 -14.75 5.30 5.54
CA ALA A 37 -13.74 5.90 4.67
C ALA A 37 -14.36 6.80 3.59
N GLU A 38 -15.51 6.43 3.02
CA GLU A 38 -16.23 7.26 2.06
C GLU A 38 -16.81 8.53 2.70
N ILE A 39 -17.36 8.43 3.92
CA ILE A 39 -17.81 9.61 4.68
C ILE A 39 -16.66 10.59 4.92
N HIS A 40 -15.48 10.09 5.32
CA HIS A 40 -14.28 10.92 5.50
C HIS A 40 -13.83 11.55 4.18
N LEU A 41 -13.87 10.79 3.09
CA LEU A 41 -13.54 11.28 1.76
C LEU A 41 -14.50 12.38 1.29
N ARG A 42 -15.81 12.22 1.51
CA ARG A 42 -16.81 13.24 1.15
C ARG A 42 -16.55 14.55 1.87
N LYS A 43 -16.35 14.51 3.19
CA LYS A 43 -16.00 15.70 3.98
C LYS A 43 -14.79 16.44 3.43
N LEU A 44 -13.77 15.70 2.97
CA LEU A 44 -12.59 16.29 2.34
C LEU A 44 -12.92 16.91 0.98
N LEU A 45 -13.62 16.17 0.11
CA LEU A 45 -13.97 16.64 -1.23
C LEU A 45 -14.96 17.81 -1.21
N ASP A 46 -15.85 17.90 -0.23
CA ASP A 46 -16.79 19.02 -0.05
C ASP A 46 -16.07 20.36 0.16
N THR A 47 -14.82 20.34 0.65
CA THR A 47 -13.97 21.55 0.74
C THR A 47 -13.47 22.05 -0.62
N LEU A 48 -13.54 21.20 -1.66
CA LEU A 48 -13.01 21.45 -2.99
C LEU A 48 -14.11 21.70 -4.03
N GLY A 49 -15.36 21.32 -3.74
CA GLY A 49 -16.50 21.50 -4.63
C GLY A 49 -17.74 20.73 -4.18
N THR A 50 -18.86 20.95 -4.86
CA THR A 50 -20.13 20.29 -4.54
C THR A 50 -20.19 18.88 -5.12
N ILE A 51 -20.49 17.90 -4.26
CA ILE A 51 -20.69 16.51 -4.65
C ILE A 51 -22.18 16.19 -4.62
N THR A 52 -22.77 15.93 -5.78
CA THR A 52 -24.20 15.64 -5.91
C THR A 52 -24.51 14.15 -6.08
N ASP A 53 -23.54 13.37 -6.56
CA ASP A 53 -23.73 11.98 -6.95
C ASP A 53 -23.19 10.97 -5.93
N VAL A 54 -23.66 9.73 -6.08
CA VAL A 54 -23.17 8.56 -5.32
C VAL A 54 -21.78 8.16 -5.84
N ALA A 55 -20.92 7.67 -4.93
CA ALA A 55 -19.62 7.16 -5.29
C ALA A 55 -19.76 5.90 -6.18
N HIS A 56 -19.21 5.95 -7.39
CA HIS A 56 -19.17 4.80 -8.29
C HIS A 56 -17.89 3.98 -8.08
N VAL A 57 -18.02 2.65 -8.08
CA VAL A 57 -16.89 1.74 -7.89
C VAL A 57 -16.30 1.36 -9.26
N SER A 58 -15.06 1.78 -9.52
CA SER A 58 -14.31 1.39 -10.72
C SER A 58 -13.52 0.09 -10.53
N ARG A 59 -13.17 -0.23 -9.29
CA ARG A 59 -12.40 -1.40 -8.89
C ARG A 59 -12.66 -1.70 -7.42
N ILE A 60 -12.82 -2.98 -7.09
CA ILE A 60 -12.85 -3.47 -5.72
C ILE A 60 -11.99 -4.73 -5.61
N ASP A 61 -11.22 -4.81 -4.52
CA ASP A 61 -10.36 -5.95 -4.22
C ASP A 61 -10.86 -6.56 -2.91
N LEU A 62 -11.41 -7.78 -2.99
CA LEU A 62 -11.84 -8.56 -1.84
C LEU A 62 -10.65 -9.44 -1.43
N CYS A 63 -10.24 -9.41 -0.17
CA CYS A 63 -9.15 -10.25 0.31
C CYS A 63 -9.49 -10.98 1.61
N ALA A 64 -8.92 -12.16 1.76
CA ALA A 64 -8.93 -12.91 3.01
C ALA A 64 -7.51 -13.35 3.35
N ASP A 65 -7.12 -13.11 4.60
CA ASP A 65 -5.89 -13.62 5.19
C ASP A 65 -6.21 -14.90 5.96
N PHE A 66 -5.37 -15.92 5.80
CA PHE A 66 -5.55 -17.20 6.48
C PHE A 66 -4.21 -17.86 6.77
N VAL A 67 -4.19 -18.72 7.79
CA VAL A 67 -3.03 -19.55 8.12
C VAL A 67 -3.14 -20.87 7.38
N SER A 68 -2.04 -21.29 6.75
CA SER A 68 -1.97 -22.60 6.09
C SER A 68 -0.53 -23.07 5.96
N CYS A 69 -0.29 -24.32 6.35
CA CYS A 69 0.96 -25.04 6.11
C CYS A 69 0.92 -25.89 4.82
N GLU A 70 -0.17 -25.82 4.05
CA GLU A 70 -0.32 -26.55 2.80
C GLU A 70 0.80 -26.21 1.82
N ASN A 71 1.37 -27.23 1.16
CA ASN A 71 2.37 -27.02 0.12
C ASN A 71 1.71 -26.52 -1.18
N MET A 72 1.54 -25.20 -1.27
CA MET A 72 0.88 -24.55 -2.41
C MET A 72 1.69 -24.57 -3.71
N GLU A 73 3.00 -24.82 -3.64
CA GLU A 73 3.86 -24.97 -4.82
C GLU A 73 3.54 -26.27 -5.57
N SER A 74 3.16 -27.32 -4.84
CA SER A 74 2.85 -28.64 -5.39
C SER A 74 1.66 -28.66 -6.36
N TRP A 75 0.85 -27.60 -6.38
CA TRP A 75 -0.35 -27.54 -7.19
C TRP A 75 -0.05 -27.35 -8.67
N ASN A 76 -0.39 -28.35 -9.47
CA ASN A 76 -0.24 -28.25 -10.92
C ASN A 76 -1.19 -27.18 -11.52
N ARG A 77 -0.78 -26.49 -12.59
CA ARG A 77 -1.61 -25.54 -13.36
C ARG A 77 -2.94 -26.14 -13.85
N HIS A 78 -3.01 -27.45 -14.02
CA HIS A 78 -4.22 -28.20 -14.37
C HIS A 78 -5.23 -28.34 -13.21
N ALA A 79 -4.80 -28.24 -11.96
CA ALA A 79 -5.67 -28.23 -10.78
C ALA A 79 -6.59 -26.99 -10.74
N TRP A 80 -6.15 -25.89 -11.35
CA TRP A 80 -6.90 -24.63 -11.42
C TRP A 80 -7.94 -24.62 -12.54
N VAL A 81 -9.22 -24.75 -12.21
CA VAL A 81 -10.34 -24.55 -13.15
C VAL A 81 -10.73 -23.08 -13.11
N THR A 82 -10.59 -22.36 -14.22
CA THR A 82 -10.80 -20.90 -14.21
C THR A 82 -11.25 -20.35 -15.56
N ARG A 83 -11.98 -19.23 -15.51
CA ARG A 83 -12.29 -18.39 -16.69
C ARG A 83 -11.14 -17.43 -17.03
N GLY A 84 -10.12 -17.30 -16.17
CA GLY A 84 -8.92 -16.51 -16.41
C GLY A 84 -7.98 -17.17 -17.43
N LYS A 85 -7.41 -16.37 -18.34
CA LYS A 85 -6.53 -16.89 -19.41
C LYS A 85 -5.12 -17.23 -18.93
N LYS A 86 -4.58 -16.45 -17.99
CA LYS A 86 -3.21 -16.57 -17.48
C LYS A 86 -3.22 -17.21 -16.10
N LYS A 87 -2.26 -18.08 -15.82
CA LYS A 87 -2.01 -18.67 -14.51
C LYS A 87 -0.51 -18.68 -14.34
N ASP A 88 0.02 -17.98 -13.36
CA ASP A 88 1.44 -17.78 -13.17
C ASP A 88 1.79 -18.16 -11.73
N ALA A 89 2.89 -18.89 -11.57
CA ALA A 89 3.52 -19.17 -10.27
C ALA A 89 4.66 -18.17 -10.09
N HIS A 90 4.87 -17.72 -8.85
CA HIS A 90 5.88 -16.75 -8.49
C HIS A 90 6.80 -17.31 -7.42
N ALA A 91 8.05 -16.84 -7.44
CA ALA A 91 9.05 -17.14 -6.44
C ALA A 91 9.83 -15.87 -6.08
N VAL A 92 10.33 -15.81 -4.84
CA VAL A 92 11.22 -14.76 -4.34
C VAL A 92 12.41 -15.47 -3.70
N SER A 93 13.62 -15.16 -4.15
CA SER A 93 14.84 -15.84 -3.69
C SER A 93 14.75 -17.37 -3.78
N GLU A 94 14.28 -17.87 -4.93
CA GLU A 94 14.10 -19.30 -5.24
C GLU A 94 12.98 -20.02 -4.47
N GLU A 95 12.38 -19.36 -3.47
CA GLU A 95 11.25 -19.90 -2.70
C GLU A 95 9.90 -19.51 -3.32
N PHE A 96 8.97 -20.45 -3.40
CA PHE A 96 7.62 -20.21 -3.91
C PHE A 96 6.89 -19.15 -3.07
N SER A 97 6.37 -18.12 -3.74
CA SER A 97 5.74 -16.96 -3.09
C SER A 97 4.27 -16.79 -3.43
N GLY A 98 3.74 -17.51 -4.43
CA GLY A 98 2.31 -17.49 -4.72
C GLY A 98 1.90 -17.75 -6.17
N TRP A 99 0.59 -17.73 -6.37
CA TRP A 99 -0.10 -17.84 -7.63
C TRP A 99 -0.78 -16.52 -8.03
N SER A 100 -0.74 -16.23 -9.33
CA SER A 100 -1.52 -15.18 -9.96
C SER A 100 -2.37 -15.76 -11.08
N ILE A 101 -3.66 -15.45 -11.10
CA ILE A 101 -4.59 -15.98 -12.09
C ILE A 101 -5.40 -14.84 -12.71
N GLY A 102 -5.41 -14.76 -14.03
CA GLY A 102 -6.19 -13.78 -14.78
C GLY A 102 -5.67 -12.33 -14.68
N LEU A 103 -4.40 -12.11 -14.30
CA LEU A 103 -3.83 -10.76 -14.20
C LEU A 103 -4.01 -9.96 -15.51
N GLY A 104 -4.38 -8.68 -15.34
CA GLY A 104 -4.73 -7.77 -16.44
C GLY A 104 -6.12 -7.98 -17.02
N GLY A 105 -6.87 -8.98 -16.54
CA GLY A 105 -8.28 -9.19 -16.87
C GLY A 105 -9.25 -8.31 -16.09
N ARG A 106 -10.55 -8.51 -16.37
CA ARG A 106 -11.64 -7.83 -15.64
C ARG A 106 -11.88 -8.41 -14.25
N ILE A 107 -11.46 -9.66 -14.05
CA ILE A 107 -11.33 -10.32 -12.75
C ILE A 107 -9.94 -10.93 -12.70
N SER A 108 -9.27 -10.81 -11.56
CA SER A 108 -8.00 -11.49 -11.32
C SER A 108 -7.91 -11.97 -9.87
N CYS A 109 -7.22 -13.09 -9.65
CA CYS A 109 -6.92 -13.62 -8.33
C CYS A 109 -5.42 -13.58 -8.06
N ARG A 110 -5.04 -13.28 -6.81
CA ARG A 110 -3.70 -13.49 -6.28
C ARG A 110 -3.81 -14.33 -5.02
N LEU A 111 -3.00 -15.37 -4.90
CA LEU A 111 -2.85 -16.15 -3.70
C LEU A 111 -1.36 -16.18 -3.36
N TYR A 112 -0.93 -15.57 -2.27
CA TYR A 112 0.49 -15.35 -2.03
C TYR A 112 0.86 -15.34 -0.56
N ASP A 113 2.14 -15.58 -0.27
CA ASP A 113 2.70 -15.50 1.07
C ASP A 113 2.71 -14.03 1.50
N LYS A 114 1.77 -13.71 2.39
CA LYS A 114 1.55 -12.36 2.86
C LYS A 114 2.57 -11.98 3.93
N LEU A 115 3.08 -12.96 4.69
CA LEU A 115 4.11 -12.72 5.70
C LEU A 115 5.42 -12.32 5.02
N LEU A 116 5.84 -13.04 3.98
CA LEU A 116 7.00 -12.72 3.16
C LEU A 116 6.86 -11.34 2.51
N GLU A 117 5.68 -11.00 1.99
CA GLU A 117 5.42 -9.70 1.36
C GLU A 117 5.55 -8.53 2.33
N ILE A 118 5.01 -8.64 3.55
CA ILE A 118 5.11 -7.55 4.53
C ILE A 118 6.51 -7.40 5.10
N GLN A 119 7.29 -8.48 5.19
CA GLN A 119 8.70 -8.42 5.58
C GLN A 119 9.51 -7.65 4.53
N ALA A 120 9.31 -7.95 3.24
CA ALA A 120 10.00 -7.26 2.16
C ALA A 120 9.60 -5.77 2.04
N SER A 121 8.34 -5.44 2.28
CA SER A 121 7.84 -4.07 2.16
C SER A 121 7.98 -3.22 3.44
N GLY A 122 8.30 -3.83 4.59
CA GLY A 122 8.32 -3.18 5.90
C GLY A 122 6.92 -2.83 6.45
N ARG A 123 5.85 -3.35 5.85
CA ARG A 123 4.44 -3.07 6.22
C ARG A 123 3.97 -3.96 7.37
N THR A 124 4.48 -3.70 8.57
CA THR A 124 4.18 -4.50 9.77
C THR A 124 2.82 -4.19 10.42
N ASP A 125 2.01 -3.30 9.84
CA ASP A 125 0.70 -2.87 10.35
C ASP A 125 -0.35 -4.00 10.45
N LEU A 126 -0.16 -5.10 9.72
CA LEU A 126 -1.05 -6.26 9.75
C LEU A 126 -0.75 -7.24 10.89
N LEU A 127 0.48 -7.24 11.43
CA LEU A 127 0.88 -8.20 12.48
C LEU A 127 0.01 -8.11 13.74
N PRO A 128 -0.33 -6.92 14.27
CA PRO A 128 -1.23 -6.81 15.41
C PRO A 128 -2.65 -7.30 15.10
N LEU A 129 -3.12 -7.13 13.87
CA LEU A 129 -4.46 -7.55 13.45
C LEU A 129 -4.57 -9.07 13.37
N TRP A 130 -3.56 -9.73 12.79
CA TRP A 130 -3.52 -11.19 12.77
C TRP A 130 -3.40 -11.77 14.17
N LYS A 131 -2.58 -11.17 15.03
CA LYS A 131 -2.49 -11.57 16.44
C LYS A 131 -3.83 -11.44 17.16
N ALA A 132 -4.55 -10.34 16.95
CA ALA A 132 -5.90 -10.14 17.49
C ALA A 132 -6.93 -11.12 16.91
N GLY A 133 -6.73 -11.55 15.66
CA GLY A 133 -7.50 -12.61 15.00
C GLY A 133 -7.12 -14.03 15.41
N GLY A 134 -6.21 -14.21 16.36
CA GLY A 134 -5.85 -15.53 16.92
C GLY A 134 -4.63 -16.21 16.31
N ARG A 135 -3.95 -15.57 15.33
CA ARG A 135 -2.71 -16.09 14.75
C ARG A 135 -1.62 -16.23 15.81
N GLN A 136 -0.94 -17.37 15.82
CA GLN A 136 0.23 -17.63 16.65
C GLN A 136 1.53 -17.11 16.01
N GLU A 137 2.57 -16.97 16.83
CA GLU A 137 3.90 -16.62 16.35
C GLU A 137 4.44 -17.73 15.42
N ASN A 138 5.15 -17.35 14.35
CA ASN A 138 5.70 -18.24 13.32
C ASN A 138 4.70 -18.95 12.39
N GLU A 139 3.40 -18.74 12.54
CA GLU A 139 2.44 -19.29 11.58
C GLU A 139 2.54 -18.57 10.22
N PRO A 140 2.61 -19.32 9.09
CA PRO A 140 2.61 -18.75 7.76
C PRO A 140 1.25 -18.11 7.47
N VAL A 141 1.26 -16.90 6.95
CA VAL A 141 0.02 -16.18 6.57
C VAL A 141 -0.03 -16.04 5.07
N TRP A 142 -1.06 -16.62 4.49
CA TRP A 142 -1.37 -16.49 3.08
C TRP A 142 -2.51 -15.50 2.90
N ARG A 143 -2.47 -14.77 1.79
CA ARG A 143 -3.57 -13.92 1.37
C ARG A 143 -4.10 -14.39 0.04
N ILE A 144 -5.42 -14.56 -0.05
CA ILE A 144 -6.13 -14.62 -1.32
C ILE A 144 -6.83 -13.28 -1.59
N GLU A 145 -6.65 -12.72 -2.79
CA GLU A 145 -7.28 -11.49 -3.24
C GLU A 145 -8.00 -11.72 -4.58
N PHE A 146 -9.28 -11.34 -4.67
CA PHE A 146 -10.02 -11.21 -5.92
C PHE A 146 -10.24 -9.74 -6.25
N GLN A 147 -9.68 -9.30 -7.36
CA GLN A 147 -9.87 -7.97 -7.92
C GLN A 147 -10.96 -8.01 -8.98
N PHE A 148 -11.97 -7.14 -8.85
CA PHE A 148 -13.04 -6.93 -9.81
C PHE A 148 -12.93 -5.54 -10.42
N MET A 149 -12.95 -5.45 -11.75
CA MET A 149 -12.97 -4.20 -12.50
C MET A 149 -14.42 -3.77 -12.82
N ARG A 150 -14.60 -2.49 -13.11
CA ARG A 150 -15.88 -1.84 -13.41
C ARG A 150 -16.76 -2.63 -14.38
N GLU A 151 -16.18 -3.18 -15.44
CA GLU A 151 -16.91 -3.89 -16.48
C GLU A 151 -17.70 -5.07 -15.92
N VAL A 152 -17.14 -5.78 -14.93
CA VAL A 152 -17.81 -6.91 -14.28
C VAL A 152 -18.85 -6.41 -13.29
N LEU A 153 -18.53 -5.38 -12.52
CA LEU A 153 -19.46 -4.80 -11.55
C LEU A 153 -20.74 -4.28 -12.24
N VAL A 154 -20.59 -3.58 -13.37
CA VAL A 154 -21.71 -3.09 -14.19
C VAL A 154 -22.55 -4.23 -14.76
N GLN A 155 -21.94 -5.35 -15.16
CA GLN A 155 -22.69 -6.53 -15.64
C GLN A 155 -23.61 -7.12 -14.57
N TYR A 156 -23.24 -6.99 -13.30
CA TYR A 156 -24.08 -7.39 -12.16
C TYR A 156 -24.99 -6.26 -11.65
N GLY A 157 -25.06 -5.12 -12.34
CA GLY A 157 -25.82 -3.95 -11.88
C GLY A 157 -25.23 -3.26 -10.64
N LEU A 158 -23.99 -3.59 -10.27
CA LEU A 158 -23.31 -3.05 -9.09
C LEU A 158 -22.48 -1.82 -9.49
N ILE A 159 -23.04 -0.63 -9.35
CA ILE A 159 -22.38 0.62 -9.77
C ILE A 159 -21.99 1.47 -8.55
N GLY A 160 -22.97 1.76 -7.69
CA GLY A 160 -22.78 2.58 -6.50
C GLY A 160 -22.09 1.81 -5.37
N LEU A 161 -21.30 2.51 -4.56
CA LEU A 161 -20.57 1.90 -3.44
C LEU A 161 -21.48 1.09 -2.52
N ASP A 162 -22.62 1.64 -2.09
CA ASP A 162 -23.54 0.92 -1.20
C ASP A 162 -24.06 -0.37 -1.82
N SER A 163 -24.43 -0.34 -3.11
CA SER A 163 -24.87 -1.55 -3.83
C SER A 163 -23.78 -2.62 -3.88
N VAL A 164 -22.52 -2.22 -4.09
CA VAL A 164 -21.39 -3.15 -4.10
C VAL A 164 -21.14 -3.73 -2.71
N LEU A 165 -21.12 -2.90 -1.67
CA LEU A 165 -20.87 -3.32 -0.29
C LEU A 165 -21.96 -4.25 0.24
N SER A 166 -23.22 -4.05 -0.15
CA SER A 166 -24.32 -4.95 0.21
C SER A 166 -24.28 -6.31 -0.52
N ASN A 167 -23.40 -6.48 -1.52
CA ASN A 167 -23.32 -7.68 -2.35
C ASN A 167 -21.92 -8.34 -2.35
N LEU A 168 -21.09 -8.08 -1.34
CA LEU A 168 -19.73 -8.65 -1.25
C LEU A 168 -19.74 -10.19 -1.21
N ASN A 169 -20.70 -10.79 -0.48
CA ASN A 169 -20.82 -12.25 -0.40
C ASN A 169 -21.14 -12.88 -1.77
N GLY A 170 -22.00 -12.24 -2.56
CA GLY A 170 -22.28 -12.68 -3.92
C GLY A 170 -21.05 -12.59 -4.84
N LEU A 171 -20.30 -11.49 -4.75
CA LEU A 171 -19.05 -11.32 -5.50
C LEU A 171 -18.01 -12.38 -5.11
N TRP A 172 -17.81 -12.62 -3.81
CA TRP A 172 -16.89 -13.65 -3.32
C TRP A 172 -17.30 -15.04 -3.78
N SER A 173 -18.57 -15.41 -3.58
CA SER A 173 -19.12 -16.70 -3.99
C SER A 173 -18.91 -16.96 -5.48
N TYR A 174 -19.22 -15.99 -6.34
CA TYR A 174 -18.95 -16.11 -7.78
C TYR A 174 -17.45 -16.30 -8.08
N ALA A 175 -16.58 -15.53 -7.41
CA ALA A 175 -15.13 -15.62 -7.59
C ALA A 175 -14.59 -17.03 -7.29
N VAL A 176 -15.00 -17.63 -6.17
CA VAL A 176 -14.44 -18.89 -5.64
C VAL A 176 -15.15 -20.17 -6.11
N THR A 177 -16.32 -20.05 -6.75
CA THR A 177 -17.10 -21.21 -7.23
C THR A 177 -17.20 -21.27 -8.75
N GLU A 178 -17.44 -20.14 -9.41
CA GLU A 178 -17.72 -20.11 -10.85
C GLU A 178 -16.54 -19.61 -11.68
N TRP A 179 -15.83 -18.60 -11.17
CA TRP A 179 -14.75 -17.95 -11.90
C TRP A 179 -13.40 -18.65 -11.70
N LEU A 180 -13.11 -19.10 -10.49
CA LEU A 180 -11.91 -19.84 -10.13
C LEU A 180 -12.22 -20.93 -9.11
N ARG A 181 -11.72 -22.13 -9.37
CA ARG A 181 -11.76 -23.28 -8.46
C ARG A 181 -10.41 -23.97 -8.44
N LEU A 182 -9.96 -24.35 -7.25
CA LEU A 182 -8.88 -25.32 -7.09
C LEU A 182 -9.49 -26.71 -6.88
N THR A 183 -9.07 -27.66 -7.70
CA THR A 183 -9.59 -29.03 -7.71
C THR A 183 -8.45 -30.02 -7.52
N ILE A 184 -8.77 -31.23 -7.08
CA ILE A 184 -7.84 -32.36 -7.05
C ILE A 184 -7.89 -33.04 -8.42
N PRO A 185 -6.81 -32.98 -9.24
CA PRO A 185 -6.80 -33.61 -10.55
C PRO A 185 -7.04 -35.12 -10.46
N ASN A 186 -7.93 -35.64 -11.30
CA ASN A 186 -8.12 -37.07 -11.49
C ASN A 186 -7.57 -37.48 -12.86
N PRO A 187 -6.47 -38.27 -12.93
CA PRO A 187 -5.89 -38.74 -14.19
C PRO A 187 -6.87 -39.53 -15.07
N ASP A 188 -7.83 -40.22 -14.46
CA ASP A 188 -8.78 -41.10 -15.14
C ASP A 188 -10.05 -40.38 -15.61
N ASP A 189 -10.28 -39.13 -15.17
CA ASP A 189 -11.42 -38.32 -15.58
C ASP A 189 -10.98 -37.06 -16.32
N LYS A 190 -11.26 -36.99 -17.62
CA LYS A 190 -10.99 -35.78 -18.42
C LYS A 190 -11.96 -34.63 -18.13
N THR A 191 -13.07 -34.90 -17.44
CA THR A 191 -14.15 -33.94 -17.16
C THR A 191 -13.86 -33.13 -15.89
N ARG A 192 -13.10 -32.04 -16.04
CA ARG A 192 -12.62 -31.22 -14.92
C ARG A 192 -13.71 -30.61 -14.02
N SER A 193 -14.95 -30.47 -14.51
CA SER A 193 -16.07 -30.00 -13.68
C SER A 193 -16.50 -30.99 -12.60
N ARG A 194 -16.19 -32.29 -12.77
CA ARG A 194 -16.48 -33.37 -11.82
C ARG A 194 -15.37 -33.59 -10.79
N TRP A 195 -14.21 -32.96 -10.99
CA TRP A 195 -13.09 -33.13 -10.09
C TRP A 195 -13.43 -32.61 -8.69
N PRO A 196 -13.04 -33.35 -7.63
CA PRO A 196 -13.24 -32.92 -6.25
C PRO A 196 -12.60 -31.56 -5.99
N ILE A 197 -13.22 -30.77 -5.11
CA ILE A 197 -12.66 -29.50 -4.65
C ILE A 197 -11.46 -29.77 -3.74
N HIS A 198 -10.40 -28.96 -3.84
CA HIS A 198 -9.28 -29.05 -2.91
C HIS A 198 -9.73 -28.64 -1.50
N PRO A 199 -9.34 -29.34 -0.41
CA PRO A 199 -9.83 -29.04 0.95
C PRO A 199 -9.62 -27.59 1.38
N LEU A 200 -8.41 -27.05 1.16
CA LEU A 200 -8.12 -25.63 1.42
C LEU A 200 -9.07 -24.68 0.65
N TRP A 201 -9.42 -25.03 -0.59
CA TRP A 201 -10.35 -24.23 -1.39
C TRP A 201 -11.79 -24.32 -0.88
N GLY A 202 -12.17 -25.47 -0.31
CA GLY A 202 -13.42 -25.64 0.43
C GLY A 202 -13.53 -24.60 1.55
N TYR A 203 -12.51 -24.47 2.40
CA TYR A 203 -12.48 -23.46 3.47
C TYR A 203 -12.52 -22.02 2.93
N ILE A 204 -11.74 -21.72 1.89
CA ILE A 204 -11.75 -20.39 1.24
C ILE A 204 -13.14 -20.06 0.67
N SER A 205 -13.80 -21.05 0.06
CA SER A 205 -15.11 -20.87 -0.53
C SER A 205 -16.23 -20.67 0.50
N SER A 206 -16.03 -21.13 1.74
CA SER A 206 -16.98 -20.97 2.84
C SER A 206 -16.82 -19.67 3.63
N ILE A 207 -15.87 -18.80 3.27
CA ILE A 207 -15.68 -17.52 3.96
C ILE A 207 -16.93 -16.66 3.80
N ASP A 208 -17.50 -16.26 4.93
CA ASP A 208 -18.66 -15.37 4.99
C ASP A 208 -18.23 -13.91 4.89
N TRP A 209 -18.79 -13.21 3.90
CA TRP A 209 -18.61 -11.78 3.68
C TRP A 209 -19.82 -10.94 4.11
N GLY A 210 -20.80 -11.56 4.76
CA GLY A 210 -21.97 -10.89 5.33
C GLY A 210 -21.78 -10.37 6.76
N GLY A 211 -20.81 -10.90 7.51
CA GLY A 211 -20.50 -10.49 8.89
C GLY A 211 -19.59 -9.25 9.01
N ASP A 212 -19.24 -8.90 10.26
CA ASP A 212 -18.45 -7.70 10.62
C ASP A 212 -16.95 -7.77 10.25
N GLY A 213 -16.51 -8.87 9.61
CA GLY A 213 -15.13 -9.08 9.19
C GLY A 213 -14.14 -9.26 10.35
N GLY A 214 -12.86 -9.03 10.08
CA GLY A 214 -11.77 -9.13 11.07
C GLY A 214 -11.60 -7.87 11.92
N PRO A 215 -10.74 -7.91 12.94
CA PRO A 215 -10.46 -6.75 13.80
C PRO A 215 -9.89 -5.58 12.99
N LEU A 216 -10.34 -4.36 13.32
CA LEU A 216 -9.79 -3.13 12.77
C LEU A 216 -8.71 -2.54 13.67
N SER A 217 -7.70 -1.95 13.06
CA SER A 217 -6.67 -1.19 13.78
C SER A 217 -7.29 0.07 14.39
N ARG A 218 -7.02 0.29 15.69
CA ARG A 218 -7.47 1.49 16.42
C ARG A 218 -6.64 2.73 16.11
N SER A 219 -5.46 2.57 15.50
CA SER A 219 -4.54 3.67 15.23
C SER A 219 -4.12 3.67 13.77
N PHE A 220 -4.74 4.54 12.99
CA PHE A 220 -4.24 4.89 11.67
C PHE A 220 -3.48 6.21 11.73
N LYS A 221 -2.23 6.17 11.28
CA LYS A 221 -1.45 7.37 10.99
C LYS A 221 -1.28 7.44 9.49
N ALA A 222 -1.70 8.55 8.89
CA ALA A 222 -1.50 8.88 7.49
C ALA A 222 -0.02 9.15 7.14
N THR A 223 0.91 8.71 7.99
CA THR A 223 2.34 8.88 7.79
C THR A 223 2.87 7.87 6.77
N ARG A 224 3.77 8.34 5.92
CA ARG A 224 4.45 7.58 4.87
C ARG A 224 5.95 7.52 5.15
N VAL A 225 6.28 7.28 6.41
CA VAL A 225 7.67 7.21 6.89
C VAL A 225 8.28 5.91 6.38
N PRO A 226 9.47 5.95 5.74
CA PRO A 226 10.19 4.74 5.36
C PRO A 226 10.70 4.02 6.60
N ASP A 227 10.96 2.73 6.47
CA ASP A 227 11.63 1.96 7.52
C ASP A 227 13.07 2.44 7.76
N ASP A 228 13.51 2.42 9.02
CA ASP A 228 14.84 2.89 9.41
C ASP A 228 15.96 2.10 8.73
N SER A 229 15.77 0.79 8.52
CA SER A 229 16.76 -0.05 7.83
C SER A 229 17.06 0.48 6.42
N ARG A 230 16.04 0.94 5.70
CA ARG A 230 16.19 1.54 4.37
C ARG A 230 16.98 2.85 4.43
N ILE A 231 16.74 3.68 5.44
CA ILE A 231 17.49 4.93 5.64
C ILE A 231 18.96 4.61 5.92
N PHE A 232 19.22 3.65 6.81
CA PHE A 232 20.58 3.23 7.17
C PHE A 232 21.32 2.58 5.99
N SER A 233 20.66 1.75 5.18
CA SER A 233 21.28 1.17 3.97
C SER A 233 21.72 2.25 2.97
N LEU A 234 20.93 3.31 2.79
CA LEU A 234 21.30 4.44 1.93
C LEU A 234 22.48 5.22 2.50
N GLY A 235 22.49 5.47 3.81
CA GLY A 235 23.61 6.13 4.50
C GLY A 235 24.90 5.33 4.37
N ALA A 236 24.85 4.04 4.70
CA ALA A 236 25.98 3.12 4.60
C ALA A 236 26.54 3.05 3.16
N SER A 237 25.67 2.96 2.15
CA SER A 237 26.08 2.94 0.74
C SER A 237 26.78 4.23 0.32
N SER A 238 26.31 5.38 0.80
CA SER A 238 26.91 6.68 0.50
C SER A 238 28.30 6.82 1.13
N ILE A 239 28.43 6.46 2.41
CA ILE A 239 29.71 6.49 3.14
C ILE A 239 30.71 5.52 2.49
N ALA A 240 30.30 4.27 2.23
CA ALA A 240 31.15 3.27 1.61
C ALA A 240 31.65 3.71 0.22
N SER A 241 30.76 4.29 -0.60
CA SER A 241 31.14 4.81 -1.92
C SER A 241 32.14 5.96 -1.82
N TYR A 242 31.96 6.85 -0.84
CA TYR A 242 32.86 7.96 -0.60
C TYR A 242 34.24 7.46 -0.14
N MET A 243 34.30 6.62 0.89
CA MET A 243 35.55 6.05 1.41
C MET A 243 36.31 5.29 0.31
N ALA A 244 35.62 4.46 -0.47
CA ALA A 244 36.21 3.73 -1.59
C ALA A 244 36.79 4.66 -2.67
N LYS A 245 36.07 5.75 -3.02
CA LYS A 245 36.54 6.73 -4.00
C LYS A 245 37.86 7.40 -3.58
N TYR A 246 38.05 7.64 -2.29
CA TYR A 246 39.23 8.32 -1.76
C TYR A 246 40.28 7.36 -1.17
N GLY A 247 40.06 6.04 -1.27
CA GLY A 247 40.99 5.02 -0.76
C GLY A 247 41.12 5.01 0.78
N ILE A 248 40.08 5.46 1.49
CA ILE A 248 40.08 5.56 2.95
C ILE A 248 39.61 4.22 3.53
N THR A 249 40.43 3.60 4.36
CA THR A 249 40.09 2.35 5.05
C THR A 249 39.81 2.54 6.53
N ASP A 250 40.26 3.64 7.12
CA ASP A 250 39.94 4.02 8.48
C ASP A 250 38.51 4.60 8.56
N TYR A 251 37.69 4.04 9.45
CA TYR A 251 36.28 4.39 9.52
C TYR A 251 36.06 5.81 10.06
N ASP A 252 36.77 6.18 11.13
CA ASP A 252 36.58 7.47 11.79
C ASP A 252 37.07 8.60 10.87
N GLU A 253 38.24 8.45 10.23
CA GLU A 253 38.74 9.37 9.20
C GLU A 253 37.73 9.51 8.04
N GLY A 254 37.18 8.38 7.59
CA GLY A 254 36.22 8.32 6.50
C GLY A 254 34.95 9.10 6.80
N ILE A 255 34.38 8.94 8.00
CA ILE A 255 33.18 9.65 8.44
C ILE A 255 33.45 11.15 8.61
N ASP A 256 34.53 11.52 9.30
CA ASP A 256 34.86 12.92 9.55
C ASP A 256 35.03 13.68 8.24
N ARG A 257 35.80 13.11 7.30
CA ARG A 257 36.02 13.70 5.99
C ARG A 257 34.73 13.76 5.16
N TYR A 258 33.91 12.71 5.21
CA TYR A 258 32.61 12.69 4.53
C TYR A 258 31.68 13.79 5.04
N VAL A 259 31.60 14.00 6.36
CA VAL A 259 30.76 15.04 6.98
C VAL A 259 31.24 16.44 6.57
N MET A 260 32.55 16.68 6.53
CA MET A 260 33.10 17.96 6.05
C MET A 260 32.77 18.20 4.57
N ASP A 261 33.00 17.21 3.70
CA ASP A 261 32.79 17.35 2.26
C ASP A 261 31.30 17.45 1.89
N ILE A 262 30.42 16.72 2.58
CA ILE A 262 28.98 16.84 2.35
C ILE A 262 28.45 18.20 2.82
N PHE A 263 29.00 18.76 3.89
CA PHE A 263 28.65 20.11 4.33
C PHE A 263 29.11 21.16 3.31
N LYS A 264 30.31 21.01 2.74
CA LYS A 264 30.78 21.84 1.63
C LYS A 264 29.85 21.73 0.41
N TYR A 265 29.42 20.52 0.09
CA TYR A 265 28.42 20.30 -0.97
C TYR A 265 27.10 21.01 -0.68
N PHE A 266 26.60 20.98 0.56
CA PHE A 266 25.40 21.73 0.95
C PHE A 266 25.60 23.24 0.81
N HIS A 267 26.77 23.75 1.19
CA HIS A 267 27.11 25.16 1.03
C HIS A 267 27.09 25.58 -0.46
N GLU A 268 27.76 24.82 -1.33
CA GLU A 268 27.80 25.08 -2.77
C GLU A 268 26.40 25.05 -3.40
N ARG A 269 25.58 24.05 -3.06
CA ARG A 269 24.21 23.94 -3.57
C ARG A 269 23.29 25.03 -3.01
N GLY A 270 23.43 25.36 -1.73
CA GLY A 270 22.70 26.43 -1.08
C GLY A 270 22.99 27.78 -1.71
N PHE A 271 24.25 28.07 -2.03
CA PHE A 271 24.67 29.33 -2.66
C PHE A 271 23.91 29.62 -3.96
N TYR A 272 23.77 28.63 -4.86
CA TYR A 272 22.99 28.78 -6.10
C TYR A 272 21.49 29.03 -5.87
N MET A 273 20.99 28.77 -4.67
CA MET A 273 19.60 28.98 -4.26
C MET A 273 19.43 30.20 -3.34
N GLY A 274 20.51 30.93 -3.02
CA GLY A 274 20.48 32.02 -2.03
C GLY A 274 20.30 31.55 -0.58
N LEU A 275 20.71 30.31 -0.27
CA LEU A 275 20.53 29.66 1.04
C LEU A 275 21.89 29.34 1.70
N SER A 276 21.92 29.31 3.04
CA SER A 276 23.04 28.71 3.77
C SER A 276 23.07 27.18 3.60
N ALA A 277 24.19 26.53 3.94
CA ALA A 277 24.30 25.07 3.94
C ALA A 277 23.22 24.40 4.81
N GLU A 278 22.99 24.95 6.01
CA GLU A 278 21.94 24.51 6.93
C GLU A 278 20.54 24.71 6.34
N ALA A 279 20.26 25.88 5.76
CA ALA A 279 18.96 26.15 5.15
C ALA A 279 18.69 25.24 3.94
N TYR A 280 19.72 24.92 3.16
CA TYR A 280 19.62 24.00 2.04
C TYR A 280 19.20 22.58 2.49
N ILE A 281 19.84 22.02 3.53
CA ILE A 281 19.46 20.70 4.02
C ILE A 281 18.08 20.72 4.70
N LEU A 282 17.74 21.78 5.43
CA LEU A 282 16.42 21.94 6.04
C LEU A 282 15.30 22.02 5.00
N GLU A 283 15.54 22.61 3.82
CA GLU A 283 14.57 22.56 2.73
C GLU A 283 14.37 21.14 2.21
N LYS A 284 15.42 20.33 2.13
CA LYS A 284 15.28 18.90 1.81
C LYS A 284 14.50 18.15 2.90
N VAL A 285 14.76 18.43 4.18
CA VAL A 285 14.00 17.86 5.31
C VAL A 285 12.52 18.24 5.19
N ARG A 286 12.20 19.51 4.87
CA ARG A 286 10.83 19.98 4.70
C ARG A 286 10.10 19.24 3.57
N LEU A 287 10.78 19.05 2.43
CA LEU A 287 10.24 18.28 1.31
C LEU A 287 9.97 16.82 1.71
N ARG A 288 10.93 16.17 2.39
CA ARG A 288 10.76 14.80 2.90
C ARG A 288 9.66 14.69 3.94
N ALA A 289 9.57 15.64 4.86
CA ALA A 289 8.54 15.64 5.88
C ALA A 289 7.14 15.82 5.29
N LYS A 290 7.00 16.59 4.21
CA LYS A 290 5.77 16.66 3.41
C LYS A 290 5.48 15.34 2.70
N GLU A 291 6.48 14.68 2.13
CA GLU A 291 6.32 13.36 1.51
C GLU A 291 5.91 12.28 2.52
N PHE A 292 6.47 12.34 3.72
CA PHE A 292 6.22 11.39 4.81
C PHE A 292 4.99 11.73 5.65
N ASN A 293 4.34 12.87 5.39
CA ASN A 293 3.26 13.43 6.20
C ASN A 293 3.62 13.52 7.70
N THR A 294 4.88 13.84 8.01
CA THR A 294 5.36 14.01 9.41
C THR A 294 5.28 15.45 9.88
N LEU A 295 5.34 16.41 8.96
CA LEU A 295 4.90 17.78 9.22
C LEU A 295 3.47 17.90 8.70
N LEU A 296 2.53 18.19 9.59
CA LEU A 296 1.23 18.72 9.19
C LEU A 296 1.48 19.87 8.23
N ASN A 297 0.68 20.00 7.17
CA ASN A 297 0.74 21.17 6.29
C ASN A 297 0.52 22.39 7.19
N GLN A 298 1.61 23.02 7.63
CA GLN A 298 1.52 24.20 8.46
C GLN A 298 0.66 25.21 7.72
N SER A 299 -0.35 25.73 8.42
CA SER A 299 -1.23 26.75 7.86
C SER A 299 -0.37 27.91 7.35
N GLN A 300 -0.89 28.68 6.41
CA GLN A 300 -0.16 29.83 5.88
C GLN A 300 0.24 30.81 7.02
N GLU A 301 -0.56 30.85 8.08
CA GLU A 301 -0.34 31.61 9.32
C GLU A 301 0.81 31.03 10.16
N GLU A 302 0.88 29.70 10.35
CA GLU A 302 1.99 29.06 11.06
C GLU A 302 3.32 29.24 10.31
N ARG A 303 3.25 29.27 8.97
CA ARG A 303 4.41 29.54 8.11
C ARG A 303 4.89 30.98 8.25
N GLN A 304 3.97 31.95 8.23
CA GLN A 304 4.27 33.35 8.51
C GLN A 304 4.82 33.54 9.94
N HIS A 305 4.29 32.81 10.92
CA HIS A 305 4.78 32.87 12.29
C HIS A 305 6.21 32.31 12.41
N LEU A 306 6.52 31.20 11.72
CA LEU A 306 7.87 30.64 11.68
C LEU A 306 8.86 31.58 11.00
N GLU A 307 8.48 32.17 9.86
CA GLU A 307 9.28 33.17 9.14
C GLU A 307 9.54 34.41 10.01
N THR A 308 8.52 34.85 10.76
CA THR A 308 8.63 35.97 11.70
C THR A 308 9.57 35.64 12.86
N GLN A 309 9.49 34.42 13.42
CA GLN A 309 10.41 33.96 14.48
C GLN A 309 11.85 33.81 13.97
N GLN A 310 12.05 33.30 12.77
CA GLN A 310 13.38 33.18 12.15
C GLN A 310 13.99 34.57 11.89
N ALA A 311 13.20 35.52 11.37
CA ALA A 311 13.63 36.91 11.19
C ALA A 311 13.98 37.59 12.53
N ALA A 312 13.17 37.36 13.58
CA ALA A 312 13.42 37.89 14.92
C ALA A 312 14.70 37.31 15.54
N ASN A 313 14.97 36.02 15.35
CA ASN A 313 16.18 35.36 15.84
C ASN A 313 17.44 35.83 15.08
N ALA A 314 17.34 36.05 13.76
CA ALA A 314 18.42 36.64 12.97
C ALA A 314 18.75 38.07 13.42
N TYR A 315 17.73 38.89 13.69
CA TYR A 315 17.91 40.24 14.22
C TYR A 315 18.56 40.24 15.62
N ARG A 316 18.16 39.32 16.51
CA ARG A 316 18.77 39.19 17.84
C ARG A 316 20.24 38.76 17.78
N LYS A 317 20.61 37.86 16.87
CA LYS A 317 22.02 37.48 16.63
C LYS A 317 22.84 38.65 16.06
N ALA A 318 22.26 39.46 15.18
CA ALA A 318 22.94 40.63 14.61
C ALA A 318 23.16 41.78 15.61
N LYS A 319 22.33 41.85 16.66
CA LYS A 319 22.41 42.88 17.71
C LYS A 319 23.24 42.47 18.93
N GLY A 320 23.65 41.21 18.99
CA GLY A 320 24.49 40.63 20.04
C GLY A 320 25.97 40.50 19.68
N ASN A 321 26.38 41.01 18.51
CA ASN A 321 27.77 41.24 18.11
C ASN A 321 28.08 42.73 18.16
#